data_AF-A0A7L3DUL4-F1
#
_entry.id   AF-A0A7L3DUL4-F1
#
_cell.length_a   1.000
_cell.length_b   1.000
_cell.length_c   1.000
_cell.angle_alpha   90.00
_cell.angle_beta   90.00
_cell.angle_gamma   90.00
#
_symmetry.space_group_name_H-M   'P 1'
#
loop_
_entity.id
_entity.type
_entity.pdbx_description
1 polymer ?
#
loop_
_entity_poly.entity_id
_entity_poly.type
_entity_poly.pdbx_seq_one_letter_code
_entity_poly.pdbx_strand_id
1 'polypeptide(L)'
;MNRIRIHVLPSSRGRLTPVPRPQEPLSCAFTHRQCSQPRLEGQEFCIKHILEDRSAPFKQCSYVSTKNGKRCPNAAPKPEKKDGTSFCAEHARRNTLALQAQMKKSNPGPVSETLLCQLSSYAKTELGSQTAESSR
;
A
#
# COMPACT_ATOMS: atom_id res chain seq x y z
N MET A 1 47.55 50.63 1.17
CA MET A 1 47.17 49.39 0.47
C MET A 1 46.81 48.37 1.56
N ASN A 2 45.60 47.84 1.75
CA ASN A 2 44.69 47.14 0.84
C ASN A 2 43.27 47.16 1.45
N ARG A 3 42.22 47.44 0.68
CA ARG A 3 40.81 47.31 1.12
C ARG A 3 40.17 46.13 0.40
N ILE A 4 39.82 45.09 1.15
CA ILE A 4 39.14 43.91 0.61
C ILE A 4 37.68 44.27 0.34
N ARG A 5 37.27 44.22 -0.94
CA ARG A 5 35.88 44.40 -1.37
C ARG A 5 35.20 43.02 -1.37
N ILE A 6 34.31 42.78 -0.39
CA ILE A 6 33.44 41.60 -0.42
C ILE A 6 32.25 41.91 -1.32
N HIS A 7 32.23 41.30 -2.50
CA HIS A 7 31.04 41.29 -3.35
C HIS A 7 30.06 40.26 -2.80
N VAL A 8 29.02 40.73 -2.10
CA VAL A 8 27.87 39.89 -1.75
C VAL A 8 27.05 39.72 -3.03
N LEU A 9 27.08 38.53 -3.63
CA LEU A 9 26.16 38.22 -4.73
C LEU A 9 24.72 38.35 -4.22
N PRO A 10 23.79 38.93 -4.99
CA PRO A 10 22.38 38.94 -4.63
C PRO A 10 21.92 37.48 -4.57
N SER A 11 21.64 37.01 -3.35
CA SER A 11 21.03 35.70 -3.13
C SER A 11 19.68 35.71 -3.82
N SER A 12 19.60 35.05 -4.96
CA SER A 12 18.36 34.72 -5.64
C SER A 12 17.56 33.84 -4.68
N ARG A 13 16.76 34.49 -3.82
CA ARG A 13 15.66 33.87 -3.11
C ARG A 13 14.68 33.40 -4.17
N GLY A 14 14.94 32.19 -4.68
CA GLY A 14 14.06 31.46 -5.55
C GLY A 14 12.66 31.58 -4.97
N ARG A 15 11.73 32.02 -5.81
CA ARG A 15 10.32 32.09 -5.50
C ARG A 15 9.88 30.65 -5.19
N LEU A 16 9.94 30.26 -3.92
CA LEU A 16 9.42 28.98 -3.47
C LEU A 16 7.94 28.99 -3.86
N THR A 17 7.56 28.09 -4.75
CA THR A 17 6.15 27.79 -4.99
C THR A 17 5.51 27.53 -3.62
N PRO A 18 4.37 28.17 -3.29
CA PRO A 18 3.68 27.86 -2.06
C PRO A 18 3.41 26.36 -2.06
N VAL A 19 4.01 25.63 -1.11
CA VAL A 19 3.68 24.22 -0.90
C VAL A 19 2.18 24.18 -0.64
N PRO A 20 1.39 23.43 -1.44
CA PRO A 20 -0.04 23.31 -1.17
C PRO A 20 -0.20 22.82 0.25
N ARG A 21 -0.82 23.66 1.09
CA ARG A 21 -1.14 23.36 2.48
C ARG A 21 -1.90 22.03 2.47
N PRO A 22 -1.50 21.00 3.23
CA PRO A 22 -2.30 19.78 3.34
C PRO A 22 -3.69 20.21 3.76
N GLN A 23 -4.68 20.01 2.90
CA GLN A 23 -6.06 20.35 3.25
C GLN A 23 -6.41 19.52 4.48
N GLU A 24 -6.83 20.18 5.56
CA GLU A 24 -7.27 19.48 6.76
C GLU A 24 -8.33 18.45 6.35
N PRO A 25 -8.27 17.21 6.89
CA PRO A 25 -9.21 16.17 6.52
C PRO A 25 -10.63 16.67 6.78
N LEU A 26 -11.34 16.98 5.70
CA LEU A 26 -12.72 17.44 5.78
C LEU A 26 -13.55 16.34 6.48
N SER A 27 -14.40 16.73 7.41
CA SER A 27 -15.27 15.81 8.14
C SER A 27 -16.46 15.39 7.27
N CYS A 28 -16.91 14.15 7.44
CA CYS A 28 -18.03 13.57 6.70
C CYS A 28 -19.25 14.50 6.64
N ALA A 29 -19.77 14.77 5.44
CA ALA A 29 -20.93 15.63 5.20
C ALA A 29 -22.29 14.99 5.57
N PHE A 30 -22.31 13.96 6.44
CA PHE A 30 -23.55 13.27 6.76
C PHE A 30 -24.42 14.17 7.66
N THR A 31 -25.60 14.54 7.17
CA THR A 31 -26.46 15.55 7.81
C THR A 31 -27.42 14.97 8.85
N HIS A 32 -27.81 13.70 8.70
CA HIS A 32 -28.78 13.07 9.62
C HIS A 32 -28.18 12.80 11.01
N ARG A 33 -26.87 12.56 11.10
CA ARG A 33 -26.11 12.52 12.36
C ARG A 33 -24.74 13.14 12.14
N GLN A 34 -24.31 14.01 13.05
CA GLN A 34 -22.95 14.57 13.00
C GLN A 34 -21.91 13.44 13.00
N CYS A 35 -21.12 13.37 11.94
CA CYS A 35 -20.06 12.40 11.76
C CYS A 35 -18.72 13.13 11.63
N SER A 36 -17.84 12.96 12.61
CA SER A 36 -16.49 13.55 12.61
C SER A 36 -15.44 12.69 11.91
N GLN A 37 -15.86 11.60 11.25
CA GLN A 37 -14.94 10.75 10.50
C GLN A 37 -14.41 11.49 9.26
N PRO A 38 -13.16 11.23 8.85
CA PRO A 38 -12.58 11.84 7.67
C PRO A 38 -13.35 11.42 6.41
N ARG A 39 -13.52 12.37 5.49
CA ARG A 39 -14.01 12.11 4.12
C ARG A 39 -13.03 11.22 3.36
N LEU A 40 -13.58 10.44 2.44
CA LEU A 40 -12.77 9.74 1.45
C LEU A 40 -12.26 10.73 0.39
N GLU A 41 -11.12 10.44 -0.21
CA GLU A 41 -10.52 11.29 -1.23
C GLU A 41 -11.47 11.49 -2.42
N GLY A 42 -11.76 12.75 -2.74
CA GLY A 42 -12.70 13.11 -3.81
C GLY A 42 -14.18 12.83 -3.52
N GLN A 43 -14.54 12.54 -2.26
CA GLN A 43 -15.92 12.23 -1.85
C GLN A 43 -16.34 13.10 -0.65
N GLU A 44 -17.65 13.30 -0.50
CA GLU A 44 -18.21 14.13 0.59
C GLU A 44 -18.42 13.34 1.90
N PHE A 45 -18.30 12.01 1.86
CA PHE A 45 -18.66 11.11 2.96
C PHE A 45 -17.48 10.24 3.41
N CYS A 46 -17.55 9.77 4.67
CA CYS A 46 -16.61 8.78 5.20
C CYS A 46 -16.94 7.36 4.71
N ILE A 47 -16.02 6.41 4.92
CA ILE A 47 -16.20 5.01 4.50
C ILE A 47 -17.46 4.32 5.02
N LYS A 48 -18.04 4.79 6.14
CA LYS A 48 -19.28 4.24 6.70
C LYS A 48 -20.53 4.79 6.01
N HIS A 49 -20.49 6.03 5.54
CA HIS A 49 -21.64 6.73 4.95
C HIS A 49 -21.54 6.85 3.42
N ILE A 50 -20.42 6.47 2.82
CA ILE A 50 -20.23 6.52 1.37
C ILE A 50 -21.25 5.69 0.58
N LEU A 51 -21.91 4.71 1.23
CA LEU A 51 -22.98 3.93 0.59
C LEU A 51 -24.28 4.71 0.40
N GLU A 52 -24.46 5.83 1.11
CA GLU A 52 -25.62 6.71 0.94
C GLU A 52 -25.47 7.61 -0.29
N ASP A 53 -24.23 7.82 -0.73
CA ASP A 53 -23.92 8.58 -1.94
C ASP A 53 -24.00 7.68 -3.18
N ARG A 54 -25.05 7.87 -3.97
CA ARG A 54 -25.25 7.14 -5.23
C ARG A 54 -24.28 7.57 -6.33
N SER A 55 -23.67 8.75 -6.21
CA SER A 55 -22.68 9.26 -7.17
C SER A 55 -21.28 8.72 -6.89
N ALA A 56 -21.03 8.26 -5.67
CA ALA A 56 -19.76 7.72 -5.26
C ALA A 56 -19.44 6.40 -6.00
N PRO A 57 -18.18 6.17 -6.39
CA PRO A 57 -17.73 4.91 -6.99
C PRO A 57 -17.56 3.83 -5.91
N PHE A 58 -18.54 3.65 -5.03
CA PHE A 58 -18.54 2.65 -3.98
C PHE A 58 -19.81 1.81 -4.04
N LYS A 59 -19.69 0.51 -3.79
CA LYS A 59 -20.81 -0.42 -3.66
C LYS A 59 -20.64 -1.27 -2.40
N GLN A 60 -21.73 -1.82 -1.87
CA GLN A 60 -21.63 -2.75 -0.74
C GLN A 60 -20.74 -3.94 -1.09
N CYS A 61 -19.85 -4.32 -0.17
CA CYS A 61 -18.96 -5.46 -0.31
C CYS A 61 -19.73 -6.72 -0.77
N SER A 62 -19.13 -7.44 -1.72
CA SER A 62 -19.74 -8.64 -2.31
C SER A 62 -19.50 -9.90 -1.47
N TYR A 63 -18.68 -9.81 -0.42
CA TYR A 63 -18.41 -10.96 0.46
C TYR A 63 -19.66 -11.37 1.24
N VAL A 64 -19.95 -12.67 1.23
CA VAL A 64 -20.98 -13.33 2.03
C VAL A 64 -20.29 -14.12 3.13
N SER A 65 -20.66 -13.88 4.38
CA SER A 65 -20.11 -14.63 5.51
C SER A 65 -20.56 -16.08 5.45
N THR A 66 -19.61 -17.02 5.56
CA THR A 66 -19.92 -18.46 5.64
C THR A 66 -20.62 -18.84 6.94
N LYS A 67 -20.48 -18.04 8.00
CA LYS A 67 -21.10 -18.30 9.30
C LYS A 67 -22.58 -17.95 9.33
N ASN A 68 -22.92 -16.78 8.77
CA ASN A 68 -24.25 -16.19 8.93
C ASN A 68 -25.01 -16.04 7.60
N GLY A 69 -24.39 -16.33 6.45
CA GLY A 69 -24.97 -16.11 5.12
C GLY A 69 -25.22 -14.63 4.77
N LYS A 70 -24.89 -13.69 5.66
CA LYS A 70 -25.12 -12.26 5.46
C LYS A 70 -23.99 -11.62 4.67
N ARG A 71 -24.36 -10.69 3.79
CA ARG A 71 -23.40 -9.85 3.06
C ARG A 71 -22.70 -8.88 4.01
N CYS A 72 -21.43 -8.62 3.73
CA CYS A 72 -20.66 -7.64 4.48
C CYS A 72 -21.27 -6.23 4.29
N PRO A 73 -21.52 -5.48 5.38
CA PRO A 73 -22.10 -4.14 5.28
C PRO A 73 -21.11 -3.06 4.85
N ASN A 74 -19.80 -3.39 4.77
CA ASN A 74 -18.77 -2.40 4.46
C ASN A 74 -18.80 -2.00 2.98
N ALA A 75 -18.40 -0.75 2.70
CA ALA A 75 -18.22 -0.25 1.35
C ALA A 75 -16.99 -0.86 0.67
N ALA A 76 -17.11 -1.09 -0.64
CA ALA A 76 -16.08 -1.60 -1.52
C ALA A 76 -15.92 -0.65 -2.71
N PRO A 77 -14.70 -0.21 -3.03
CA PRO A 77 -14.46 0.67 -4.18
C PRO A 77 -14.84 -0.05 -5.47
N LYS A 78 -15.50 0.67 -6.38
CA LYS A 78 -15.91 0.18 -7.67
C LYS A 78 -14.70 0.29 -8.62
N PRO A 79 -14.17 -0.83 -9.13
CA PRO A 79 -13.11 -0.75 -10.15
C PRO A 79 -13.68 -0.10 -11.41
N GLU A 80 -12.90 0.74 -12.10
CA GLU A 80 -13.30 1.38 -13.37
C GLU A 80 -13.64 0.35 -14.46
N LYS A 81 -13.15 -0.90 -14.33
CA LYS A 81 -13.46 -2.01 -15.23
C LYS A 81 -14.75 -2.72 -14.77
N LYS A 82 -15.73 -2.74 -15.70
CA LYS A 82 -17.17 -2.67 -15.43
C LYS A 82 -17.83 -3.73 -14.52
N ASP A 83 -17.34 -4.97 -14.38
CA ASP A 83 -18.18 -6.03 -13.75
C ASP A 83 -17.44 -6.96 -12.78
N GLY A 84 -16.44 -6.44 -12.07
CA GLY A 84 -15.75 -7.18 -11.01
C GLY A 84 -16.53 -7.26 -9.70
N THR A 85 -16.55 -8.44 -9.08
CA THR A 85 -16.84 -8.62 -7.64
C THR A 85 -15.92 -7.70 -6.85
N SER A 86 -16.48 -6.72 -6.12
CA SER A 86 -15.67 -5.84 -5.28
C SER A 86 -15.79 -6.21 -3.81
N PHE A 87 -14.66 -6.13 -3.12
CA PHE A 87 -14.53 -6.44 -1.70
C PHE A 87 -14.10 -5.19 -0.95
N CYS A 88 -14.57 -5.02 0.29
CA CYS A 88 -14.04 -3.97 1.17
C CYS A 88 -12.56 -4.25 1.46
N ALA A 89 -11.80 -3.25 1.91
CA ALA A 89 -10.35 -3.38 2.11
C ALA A 89 -9.95 -4.61 2.94
N GLU A 90 -10.74 -4.94 3.96
CA GLU A 90 -10.53 -6.13 4.79
C GLU A 90 -10.69 -7.44 4.00
N HIS A 91 -11.80 -7.60 3.27
CA HIS A 91 -12.07 -8.79 2.47
C HIS A 91 -11.19 -8.88 1.21
N ALA A 92 -10.77 -7.74 0.65
CA ALA A 92 -9.81 -7.68 -0.43
C ALA A 92 -8.46 -8.25 0.03
N ARG A 93 -7.98 -7.84 1.22
CA ARG A 93 -6.75 -8.42 1.82
C ARG A 93 -6.88 -9.92 2.06
N ARG A 94 -7.99 -10.38 2.65
CA ARG A 94 -8.18 -11.83 2.88
C ARG A 94 -8.23 -12.62 1.57
N ASN A 95 -8.92 -12.11 0.56
CA ASN A 95 -8.99 -12.73 -0.75
C ASN A 95 -7.59 -12.85 -1.39
N THR A 96 -6.80 -11.77 -1.36
CA THR A 96 -5.42 -11.78 -1.86
C THR A 96 -4.56 -12.80 -1.13
N LEU A 97 -4.64 -12.90 0.20
CA LEU A 97 -3.90 -13.89 0.98
C LEU A 97 -4.33 -15.33 0.64
N ALA A 98 -5.63 -15.57 0.47
CA ALA A 98 -6.15 -16.87 0.06
C ALA A 98 -5.63 -17.28 -1.33
N LEU A 99 -5.65 -16.36 -2.30
CA LEU A 99 -5.09 -16.58 -3.64
C LEU A 99 -3.59 -16.86 -3.58
N GLN A 100 -2.83 -16.09 -2.80
CA GLN A 100 -1.40 -16.32 -2.61
C GLN A 100 -1.10 -17.69 -2.00
N ALA A 101 -1.90 -18.14 -1.03
CA ALA A 101 -1.74 -19.46 -0.44
C ALA A 101 -1.97 -20.59 -1.45
N GLN A 102 -2.97 -20.44 -2.35
CA GLN A 102 -3.21 -21.40 -3.43
C GLN A 102 -2.07 -21.41 -4.46
N MET A 103 -1.52 -20.24 -4.80
CA MET A 103 -0.37 -20.12 -5.71
C MET A 103 0.89 -20.78 -5.13
N LYS A 104 1.15 -20.62 -3.82
CA LYS A 104 2.27 -21.29 -3.14
C LYS A 104 2.14 -22.81 -3.12
N LYS A 105 0.92 -23.34 -3.06
CA LYS A 105 0.66 -24.79 -3.10
C LYS A 105 0.81 -25.38 -4.51
N SER A 106 0.59 -24.57 -5.54
CA SER A 106 0.68 -24.97 -6.96
C SER A 106 2.05 -24.73 -7.59
N ASN A 107 2.96 -24.02 -6.92
CA ASN A 107 4.29 -23.72 -7.46
C ASN A 107 5.45 -24.05 -6.50
N PRO A 108 5.68 -25.33 -6.15
CA PRO A 108 7.02 -25.81 -5.85
C PRO A 108 7.73 -26.07 -7.19
N GLY A 109 7.99 -25.01 -7.96
CA GLY A 109 8.74 -25.13 -9.20
C GLY A 109 10.22 -25.40 -8.90
N PRO A 110 10.92 -26.22 -9.71
CA PRO A 110 12.33 -26.57 -9.50
C PRO A 110 13.26 -25.34 -9.38
N VAL A 111 12.85 -24.18 -9.90
CA VAL A 111 13.59 -22.92 -9.83
C VAL A 111 13.81 -22.39 -8.41
N SER A 112 12.82 -22.48 -7.50
CA SER A 112 12.98 -21.96 -6.13
C SER A 112 13.89 -22.86 -5.29
N GLU A 113 13.79 -24.17 -5.48
CA GLU A 113 14.61 -25.15 -4.78
C GLU A 113 16.06 -25.13 -5.29
N THR A 114 16.25 -25.00 -6.61
CA THR A 114 17.58 -24.84 -7.23
C THR A 114 18.28 -23.56 -6.75
N LEU A 115 17.56 -22.45 -6.66
CA LEU A 115 18.12 -21.19 -6.15
C LEU A 115 18.54 -21.29 -4.68
N LEU A 116 17.74 -21.96 -3.84
CA LEU A 116 18.08 -22.25 -2.44
C LEU A 116 19.30 -23.17 -2.30
N CYS A 117 19.42 -24.16 -3.19
CA CYS A 117 20.57 -25.05 -3.23
C CYS A 117 21.86 -24.30 -3.61
N GLN A 118 21.81 -23.47 -4.66
CA GLN A 118 22.92 -22.58 -5.05
C GLN A 118 23.30 -21.63 -3.90
N LEU A 119 22.27 -21.06 -3.24
CA LEU A 119 22.29 -20.38 -1.94
C LEU A 119 23.23 -21.02 -0.92
N SER A 120 22.88 -22.26 -0.61
CA SER A 120 23.47 -23.04 0.46
C SER A 120 24.90 -23.47 0.14
N SER A 121 25.22 -23.73 -1.13
CA SER A 121 26.60 -24.03 -1.54
C SER A 121 27.55 -22.85 -1.37
N TYR A 122 27.09 -21.62 -1.67
CA TYR A 122 27.91 -20.41 -1.48
C TYR A 122 28.17 -20.11 0.01
N ALA A 123 27.21 -20.39 0.89
CA ALA A 123 27.42 -20.22 2.33
C ALA A 123 28.44 -21.23 2.92
N LYS A 124 28.66 -22.38 2.27
CA LYS A 124 29.64 -23.38 2.72
C LYS A 124 31.06 -23.13 2.20
N THR A 125 31.22 -22.40 1.10
CA THR A 125 32.56 -22.08 0.57
C THR A 125 33.34 -21.08 1.43
N GLU A 126 32.66 -20.24 2.23
CA GLU A 126 33.30 -19.27 3.13
C GLU A 126 33.92 -19.91 4.40
N LEU A 127 33.71 -21.21 4.64
CA LEU A 127 34.34 -21.95 5.75
C LEU A 127 35.52 -22.84 5.32
N GLY A 128 35.85 -22.87 4.02
CA GLY A 128 36.82 -23.82 3.45
C GLY A 128 38.19 -23.25 3.10
N SER A 129 38.45 -21.96 3.30
CA SER A 129 39.69 -21.32 2.82
C SER A 129 40.64 -20.93 3.96
N GLN A 130 40.93 -21.82 4.92
CA GLN A 130 42.05 -21.64 5.86
C GLN A 130 42.63 -22.98 6.34
N THR A 131 43.25 -23.78 5.45
CA THR A 131 44.35 -24.68 5.85
C THR A 131 45.24 -24.96 4.64
N ALA A 132 46.14 -24.02 4.34
CA ALA A 132 47.30 -24.29 3.50
C ALA A 132 48.49 -23.53 4.10
N GLU A 133 49.08 -24.06 5.17
CA GLU A 133 50.53 -23.94 5.39
C GLU A 133 50.99 -24.85 6.53
N SER A 134 52.24 -25.30 6.42
CA SER A 134 53.02 -26.05 7.42
C SER A 134 53.04 -27.58 7.29
N SER A 135 53.86 -28.05 6.35
CA SER A 135 54.67 -29.26 6.57
C SER A 135 56.13 -28.89 6.26
N ARG A 136 56.95 -28.91 7.30
CA ARG A 136 58.41 -29.02 7.23
C ARG A 136 58.79 -30.49 7.05
#